data_AF-A0A2B4RSR3-F1
#
_entry.id   AF-A0A2B4RSR3-F1
#
_cell.length_a   1.000
_cell.length_b   1.000
_cell.length_c   1.000
_cell.angle_alpha   90.00
_cell.angle_beta   90.00
_cell.angle_gamma   90.00
#
_symmetry.space_group_name_H-M   'P 1'
#
loop_
_entity.id
_entity.type
_entity.pdbx_description
1 polymer ?
#
loop_
_entity_poly.entity_id
_entity_poly.type
_entity_poly.pdbx_seq_one_letter_code
_entity_poly.pdbx_strand_id
1 'polypeptide(L)'
;MSFLRYGTRVPCVSEQFLSSISCEKEKAFDVVDANYGGLDSDNCDQTTVQNTDCKAENSLAIVRIMCNEEASCELHADNSVFGHGPCRNVFKCMEVKYKCVNLGSLVSVGKISFSLKNVLGRGCEGTVVYKGKFDGRDAAVKRILPECFTFADREVDLLRESDAHPNVIRYFCTEEDQQFRYIALELCEATLQEYVEDPTFERHGLTPVTVLNQAMSGLAHLHSLNIGKIDR
;
A
#
# COMPACT_ATOMS: atom_id res chain seq x y z
N MET A 1 22.40 -0.69 21.49
CA MET A 1 21.03 -0.94 21.98
C MET A 1 20.07 -0.25 21.03
N SER A 2 19.61 -0.96 20.01
CA SER A 2 18.60 -0.49 19.07
C SER A 2 17.25 -0.50 19.78
N PHE A 3 16.73 0.68 20.12
CA PHE A 3 15.36 0.81 20.60
C PHE A 3 14.43 0.40 19.47
N LEU A 4 13.92 -0.82 19.52
CA LEU A 4 12.71 -1.17 18.80
C LEU A 4 11.60 -0.35 19.49
N ARG A 5 11.25 0.81 18.93
CA ARG A 5 10.08 1.57 19.36
C ARG A 5 8.85 0.75 18.98
N TYR A 6 8.46 -0.18 19.84
CA TYR A 6 7.22 -0.92 19.67
C TYR A 6 6.07 -0.04 20.14
N GLY A 7 5.49 0.66 19.16
CA GLY A 7 4.23 1.38 19.32
C GLY A 7 4.32 2.79 19.87
N THR A 8 3.31 3.58 19.54
CA THR A 8 3.06 4.92 20.07
C THR A 8 1.58 5.04 20.34
N ARG A 9 1.24 5.55 21.52
CA ARG A 9 -0.14 5.86 21.90
C ARG A 9 -0.31 7.37 21.88
N VAL A 10 -1.27 7.83 21.10
CA VAL A 10 -1.72 9.22 21.09
C VAL A 10 -2.84 9.36 22.14
N PRO A 11 -2.78 10.35 23.05
CA PRO A 11 -3.77 10.54 24.12
C PRO A 11 -5.23 10.66 23.64
N CYS A 12 -6.18 10.51 24.58
CA CYS A 12 -7.64 10.64 24.36
C CYS A 12 -8.00 11.97 23.67
N VAL A 13 -8.93 11.93 22.72
CA VAL A 13 -9.39 13.08 21.95
C VAL A 13 -10.52 13.77 22.69
N SER A 14 -10.23 14.95 23.24
CA SER A 14 -11.25 15.97 23.46
C SER A 14 -10.98 17.27 22.68
N GLU A 15 -9.80 17.46 22.06
CA GLU A 15 -9.51 18.47 21.01
C GLU A 15 -8.01 18.41 20.57
N GLN A 16 -7.72 18.44 19.26
CA GLN A 16 -6.45 18.85 18.61
C GLN A 16 -5.12 18.15 18.97
N PHE A 17 -5.14 16.92 19.50
CA PHE A 17 -3.89 16.21 19.78
C PHE A 17 -3.25 15.65 18.50
N LEU A 18 -2.19 16.32 18.07
CA LEU A 18 -1.25 15.85 17.05
C LEU A 18 -0.06 15.19 17.73
N SER A 19 0.34 14.03 17.23
CA SER A 19 1.59 13.39 17.61
C SER A 19 2.42 13.12 16.37
N SER A 20 3.66 13.58 16.39
CA SER A 20 4.63 13.26 15.35
C SER A 20 5.52 12.11 15.83
N ILE A 21 5.57 11.05 15.02
CA ILE A 21 6.50 9.95 15.20
C ILE A 21 7.54 9.99 14.09
N SER A 22 8.78 9.61 14.41
CA SER A 22 9.85 9.51 13.43
C SER A 22 10.72 8.28 13.65
N CYS A 23 11.22 7.74 12.54
CA CYS A 23 12.26 6.74 12.51
C CYS A 23 13.64 7.39 12.36
N GLU A 24 14.68 6.65 12.74
CA GLU A 24 16.07 7.05 12.48
C GLU A 24 16.37 7.12 10.98
N LYS A 25 17.50 7.75 10.61
CA LYS A 25 17.92 7.89 9.21
C LYS A 25 17.93 6.53 8.48
N GLU A 26 17.49 6.55 7.23
CA GLU A 26 17.37 5.39 6.33
C GLU A 26 16.42 4.28 6.80
N LYS A 27 15.55 4.59 7.76
CA LYS A 27 14.45 3.70 8.16
C LYS A 27 13.12 4.35 7.82
N ALA A 28 12.11 3.51 7.63
CA ALA A 28 10.75 3.93 7.41
C ALA A 28 9.78 3.12 8.26
N PHE A 29 8.56 3.64 8.42
CA PHE A 29 7.53 2.94 9.17
C PHE A 29 7.01 1.71 8.42
N ASP A 30 6.84 0.66 9.18
CA ASP A 30 6.05 -0.53 8.87
C ASP A 30 4.95 -0.66 9.94
N VAL A 31 3.74 -0.20 9.61
CA VAL A 31 2.59 -0.19 10.52
C VAL A 31 1.98 -1.59 10.60
N VAL A 32 2.03 -2.15 11.80
CA VAL A 32 1.58 -3.50 12.12
C VAL A 32 0.11 -3.50 12.52
N ASP A 33 -0.31 -2.55 13.34
CA ASP A 33 -1.65 -2.47 13.92
C ASP A 33 -1.98 -1.01 14.25
N ALA A 34 -3.26 -0.63 14.17
CA ALA A 34 -3.72 0.68 14.58
C ALA A 34 -5.18 0.62 15.00
N ASN A 35 -5.50 1.34 16.08
CA ASN A 35 -6.85 1.42 16.61
C ASN A 35 -7.22 2.86 16.94
N TYR A 36 -8.34 3.31 16.39
CA TYR A 36 -9.04 4.50 16.83
C TYR A 36 -10.35 4.13 17.53
N GLY A 37 -10.44 4.35 18.84
CA GLY A 37 -11.61 3.94 19.61
C GLY A 37 -11.39 3.94 21.12
N GLY A 38 -12.29 3.27 21.85
CA GLY A 38 -12.15 3.07 23.29
C GLY A 38 -10.99 2.14 23.57
N LEU A 39 -9.96 2.64 24.27
CA LEU A 39 -8.79 1.87 24.65
C LEU A 39 -8.65 1.82 26.16
N ASP A 40 -8.41 0.62 26.69
CA ASP A 40 -8.11 0.39 28.10
C ASP A 40 -6.70 0.97 28.39
N SER A 41 -6.61 2.07 29.12
CA SER A 41 -5.36 2.47 29.82
C SER A 41 -5.64 3.64 30.74
N ASP A 42 -5.26 3.40 31.99
CA ASP A 42 -4.68 4.20 33.08
C ASP A 42 -4.59 5.74 33.03
N ASN A 43 -4.90 6.43 31.93
CA ASN A 43 -4.97 7.89 31.89
C ASN A 43 -6.15 8.46 31.10
N CYS A 44 -7.23 7.69 30.95
CA CYS A 44 -8.54 8.24 30.59
C CYS A 44 -9.49 7.93 31.75
N ASP A 45 -9.78 8.97 32.53
CA ASP A 45 -10.45 8.87 33.83
C ASP A 45 -11.83 8.20 33.70
N GLN A 46 -12.12 7.35 34.68
CA GLN A 46 -13.08 6.27 34.61
C GLN A 46 -14.52 6.76 34.44
N THR A 47 -15.18 6.38 33.36
CA THR A 47 -16.58 5.92 33.46
C THR A 47 -16.89 4.96 32.32
N THR A 48 -16.85 3.66 32.64
CA THR A 48 -17.50 2.57 31.89
C THR A 48 -17.09 2.41 30.42
N VAL A 49 -15.91 1.82 30.18
CA VAL A 49 -15.72 1.02 28.96
C VAL A 49 -16.53 -0.28 29.15
N GLN A 50 -17.85 -0.21 28.93
CA GLN A 50 -18.69 -1.42 28.87
C GLN A 50 -18.70 -2.04 27.47
N ASN A 51 -17.94 -1.49 26.52
CA ASN A 51 -17.92 -1.99 25.16
C ASN A 51 -16.50 -2.01 24.58
N THR A 52 -15.87 -3.18 24.61
CA THR A 52 -14.59 -3.48 23.94
C THR A 52 -14.67 -3.44 22.42
N ASP A 53 -15.88 -3.35 21.85
CA ASP A 53 -16.13 -3.33 20.41
C ASP A 53 -16.18 -1.90 19.84
N CYS A 54 -15.87 -0.90 20.66
CA CYS A 54 -15.77 0.49 20.25
C CYS A 54 -14.43 0.75 19.53
N LYS A 55 -14.34 0.33 18.27
CA LYS A 55 -13.16 0.51 17.39
C LYS A 55 -13.60 0.90 15.99
N ALA A 56 -12.85 1.79 15.33
CA ALA A 56 -13.05 2.09 13.93
C ALA A 56 -12.32 1.04 13.05
N GLU A 57 -13.07 0.29 12.25
CA GLU A 57 -12.54 -0.81 11.43
C GLU A 57 -11.50 -0.36 10.40
N ASN A 58 -11.61 0.88 9.90
CA ASN A 58 -10.71 1.48 8.90
C ASN A 58 -9.43 2.11 9.49
N SER A 59 -9.23 2.04 10.81
CA SER A 59 -8.10 2.71 11.49
C SER A 59 -6.75 2.27 10.92
N LEU A 60 -6.56 0.96 10.79
CA LEU A 60 -5.31 0.36 10.29
C LEU A 60 -5.04 0.76 8.84
N ALA A 61 -6.06 0.71 7.98
CA ALA A 61 -5.97 1.09 6.58
C ALA A 61 -5.49 2.53 6.42
N ILE A 62 -6.15 3.46 7.12
CA ILE A 62 -5.84 4.89 7.03
C ILE A 62 -4.43 5.16 7.55
N VAL A 63 -4.04 4.59 8.70
CA VAL A 63 -2.70 4.81 9.25
C VAL A 63 -1.61 4.19 8.38
N ARG A 64 -1.86 3.04 7.74
CA ARG A 64 -0.95 2.46 6.75
C ARG A 64 -0.79 3.37 5.54
N ILE A 65 -1.87 3.89 4.98
CA ILE A 65 -1.85 4.83 3.85
C ILE A 65 -1.06 6.10 4.20
N MET A 66 -1.23 6.62 5.42
CA MET A 66 -0.58 7.85 5.85
C MET A 66 0.90 7.66 6.22
N CYS A 67 1.25 6.56 6.87
CA CYS A 67 2.55 6.41 7.52
C CYS A 67 3.51 5.43 6.87
N ASN A 68 3.03 4.39 6.18
CA ASN A 68 3.96 3.36 5.67
C ASN A 68 4.96 3.96 4.69
N GLU A 69 6.22 3.51 4.81
CA GLU A 69 7.34 3.95 3.97
C GLU A 69 7.75 5.42 4.13
N GLU A 70 7.17 6.13 5.09
CA GLU A 70 7.61 7.47 5.47
C GLU A 70 8.65 7.39 6.60
N ALA A 71 9.55 8.38 6.65
CA ALA A 71 10.53 8.51 7.74
C ALA A 71 9.92 9.21 8.97
N SER A 72 8.88 10.02 8.77
CA SER A 72 8.12 10.73 9.81
C SER A 72 6.64 10.70 9.47
N CYS A 73 5.77 10.44 10.45
CA CYS A 73 4.33 10.44 10.27
C CYS A 73 3.65 11.28 11.36
N GLU A 74 2.65 12.05 10.95
CA GLU A 74 1.79 12.81 11.87
C GLU A 74 0.47 12.07 12.05
N LEU A 75 0.19 11.70 13.29
CA LEU A 75 -1.03 11.02 13.68
C LEU A 75 -1.99 12.03 14.27
N HIS A 76 -3.15 12.18 13.62
CA HIS A 76 -4.23 13.03 14.10
C HIS A 76 -5.42 12.17 14.52
N ALA A 77 -5.66 12.08 15.83
CA ALA A 77 -6.78 11.32 16.36
C ALA A 77 -8.08 12.14 16.18
N ASP A 78 -8.72 12.07 15.01
CA ASP A 78 -9.86 12.93 14.67
C ASP A 78 -11.02 12.15 14.03
N ASN A 79 -12.25 12.48 14.44
CA ASN A 79 -13.48 11.86 13.94
C ASN A 79 -13.76 12.18 12.46
N SER A 80 -13.21 13.28 11.92
CA SER A 80 -13.27 13.61 10.50
C SER A 80 -12.43 12.68 9.63
N VAL A 81 -11.37 12.10 10.20
CA VAL A 81 -10.47 11.16 9.53
C VAL A 81 -10.96 9.73 9.68
N PHE A 82 -11.24 9.31 10.91
CA PHE A 82 -11.56 7.91 11.23
C PHE A 82 -13.07 7.62 11.35
N GLY A 83 -13.90 8.67 11.26
CA GLY A 83 -15.34 8.57 11.41
C GLY A 83 -15.81 8.49 12.87
N HIS A 84 -17.13 8.63 13.05
CA HIS A 84 -17.74 8.56 14.37
C HIS A 84 -17.83 7.12 14.93
N GLY A 85 -17.81 6.08 14.09
CA GLY A 85 -17.88 4.68 14.51
C GLY A 85 -19.10 4.34 15.38
N PRO A 86 -19.11 3.16 16.06
CA PRO A 86 -20.16 2.78 17.01
C PRO A 86 -20.07 3.53 18.37
N CYS A 87 -18.98 4.29 18.56
CA CYS A 87 -18.55 4.91 19.80
C CYS A 87 -19.20 6.27 20.08
N ARG A 88 -20.54 6.32 20.24
CA ARG A 88 -21.21 7.57 20.67
C ARG A 88 -21.03 7.76 22.18
N ASN A 89 -20.46 8.89 22.59
CA ASN A 89 -20.18 9.29 23.98
C ASN A 89 -19.04 8.52 24.69
N VAL A 90 -18.08 7.97 23.93
CA VAL A 90 -16.86 7.36 24.49
C VAL A 90 -15.65 8.21 24.08
N PHE A 91 -14.72 8.43 25.02
CA PHE A 91 -13.43 9.04 24.70
C PHE A 91 -12.62 8.09 23.80
N LYS A 92 -12.16 8.60 22.66
CA LYS A 92 -11.41 7.81 21.68
C LYS A 92 -9.94 8.14 21.79
N CYS A 93 -9.10 7.11 21.77
CA CYS A 93 -7.66 7.24 21.60
C CYS A 93 -7.25 6.70 20.24
N MET A 94 -6.09 7.15 19.76
CA MET A 94 -5.37 6.48 18.67
C MET A 94 -4.18 5.73 19.24
N GLU A 95 -4.12 4.43 19.01
CA GLU A 95 -2.92 3.62 19.28
C GLU A 95 -2.41 3.05 17.97
N VAL A 96 -1.11 3.20 17.74
CA VAL A 96 -0.45 2.68 16.53
C VAL A 96 0.72 1.83 16.96
N LYS A 97 0.79 0.60 16.46
CA LYS A 97 1.94 -0.29 16.60
C LYS A 97 2.69 -0.33 15.27
N TYR A 98 3.95 0.06 15.30
CA TYR A 98 4.81 0.09 14.13
C TYR A 98 6.20 -0.45 14.43
N LYS A 99 6.93 -0.74 13.37
CA LYS A 99 8.37 -1.02 13.37
C LYS A 99 9.06 0.00 12.47
N CYS A 100 10.30 0.35 12.79
CA CYS A 100 11.17 1.10 11.88
C CYS A 100 12.05 0.11 11.11
N VAL A 101 11.79 -0.08 9.82
CA VAL A 101 12.50 -1.01 8.95
C VAL A 101 13.53 -0.27 8.10
N ASN A 102 14.70 -0.88 7.86
CA ASN A 102 15.74 -0.26 7.04
C ASN A 102 15.34 -0.32 5.56
N LEU A 103 15.36 0.84 4.88
CA LEU A 103 14.95 0.93 3.48
C LEU A 103 15.84 0.09 2.56
N GLY A 104 17.13 -0.03 2.89
CA GLY A 104 18.13 -0.77 2.12
C GLY A 104 18.15 -2.27 2.38
N SER A 105 17.39 -2.76 3.36
CA SER A 105 17.26 -4.20 3.58
C SER A 105 16.51 -4.84 2.43
N LEU A 106 16.98 -6.02 2.01
CA LEU A 106 16.26 -6.84 1.05
C LEU A 106 15.08 -7.51 1.77
N VAL A 107 13.88 -7.22 1.31
CA VAL A 107 12.65 -7.92 1.70
C VAL A 107 12.54 -9.17 0.84
N SER A 108 12.14 -10.29 1.43
CA SER A 108 11.94 -11.56 0.71
C SER A 108 10.65 -12.22 1.17
N VAL A 109 9.77 -12.51 0.20
CA VAL A 109 8.47 -13.16 0.42
C VAL A 109 8.32 -14.24 -0.66
N GLY A 110 8.33 -15.50 -0.24
CA GLY A 110 8.39 -16.62 -1.18
C GLY A 110 9.60 -16.49 -2.13
N LYS A 111 9.34 -16.48 -3.43
CA LYS A 111 10.37 -16.29 -4.49
C LYS A 111 10.60 -14.83 -4.88
N ILE A 112 9.87 -13.88 -4.29
CA ILE A 112 10.00 -12.45 -4.57
C ILE A 112 11.06 -11.86 -3.64
N SER A 113 11.90 -10.98 -4.18
CA SER A 113 12.85 -10.18 -3.40
C SER A 113 12.95 -8.75 -3.92
N PHE A 114 12.95 -7.75 -3.05
CA PHE A 114 13.03 -6.33 -3.43
C PHE A 114 13.58 -5.48 -2.28
N SER A 115 13.92 -4.21 -2.56
CA SER A 115 14.34 -3.24 -1.53
C SER A 115 13.39 -2.06 -1.53
N LEU A 116 13.03 -1.58 -0.33
CA LEU A 116 12.16 -0.41 -0.16
C LEU A 116 12.81 0.90 -0.69
N LYS A 117 14.13 0.93 -0.92
CA LYS A 117 14.81 2.06 -1.59
C LYS A 117 14.45 2.16 -3.09
N ASN A 118 14.07 1.06 -3.73
CA ASN A 118 13.93 0.98 -5.18
C ASN A 118 12.47 1.14 -5.62
N VAL A 119 11.81 2.22 -5.21
CA VAL A 119 10.43 2.53 -5.63
C VAL A 119 10.41 2.94 -7.09
N LEU A 120 9.57 2.28 -7.89
CA LEU A 120 9.27 2.62 -9.29
C LEU A 120 8.07 3.56 -9.39
N GLY A 121 7.09 3.42 -8.50
CA GLY A 121 5.90 4.27 -8.50
C GLY A 121 4.99 3.99 -7.31
N ARG A 122 4.09 4.92 -7.05
CA ARG A 122 3.05 4.81 -6.02
C ARG A 122 1.69 4.90 -6.70
N GLY A 123 0.82 3.95 -6.41
CA GLY A 123 -0.56 3.94 -6.88
C GLY A 123 -1.53 4.50 -5.85
N CYS A 124 -2.82 4.46 -6.18
CA CYS A 124 -3.89 4.84 -5.25
C CYS A 124 -3.96 3.85 -4.07
N GLU A 125 -4.58 4.30 -2.97
CA GLU A 125 -4.88 3.47 -1.78
C GLU A 125 -3.65 2.84 -1.11
N GLY A 126 -2.49 3.50 -1.20
CA GLY A 126 -1.27 3.05 -0.52
C GLY A 126 -0.55 1.89 -1.22
N THR A 127 -0.90 1.60 -2.47
CA THR A 127 -0.16 0.64 -3.30
C THR A 127 1.19 1.22 -3.74
N VAL A 128 2.24 0.41 -3.71
CA VAL A 128 3.60 0.83 -4.11
C VAL A 128 4.23 -0.24 -4.99
N VAL A 129 4.90 0.19 -6.05
CA VAL A 129 5.60 -0.67 -6.99
C VAL A 129 7.09 -0.49 -6.80
N TYR A 130 7.81 -1.60 -6.60
CA TYR A 130 9.26 -1.62 -6.43
C TYR A 130 9.95 -2.33 -7.58
N LYS A 131 11.20 -1.96 -7.85
CA LYS A 131 12.10 -2.80 -8.64
C LYS A 131 12.59 -3.94 -7.75
N GLY A 132 12.37 -5.16 -8.21
CA GLY A 132 12.73 -6.37 -7.49
C GLY A 132 13.07 -7.51 -8.43
N LYS A 133 12.96 -8.72 -7.89
CA LYS A 133 13.18 -9.97 -8.59
C LYS A 133 12.14 -11.01 -8.21
N PHE A 134 11.81 -11.87 -9.16
CA PHE A 134 11.08 -13.11 -8.95
C PHE A 134 11.89 -14.28 -9.52
N ASP A 135 12.21 -15.26 -8.67
CA ASP A 135 13.01 -16.44 -9.06
C ASP A 135 14.34 -16.07 -9.75
N GLY A 136 14.95 -14.97 -9.28
CA GLY A 136 16.20 -14.42 -9.81
C GLY A 136 16.07 -13.53 -11.05
N ARG A 137 14.90 -13.45 -11.69
CA ARG A 137 14.62 -12.59 -12.85
C ARG A 137 14.13 -11.22 -12.40
N ASP A 138 14.51 -10.17 -13.11
CA ASP A 138 14.04 -8.81 -12.80
C ASP A 138 12.51 -8.72 -12.96
N ALA A 139 11.86 -8.03 -12.02
CA ALA A 139 10.42 -7.90 -11.95
C ALA A 139 10.01 -6.56 -11.31
N ALA A 140 8.85 -6.06 -11.69
CA ALA A 140 8.14 -5.03 -10.94
C ALA A 140 7.32 -5.71 -9.84
N VAL A 141 7.54 -5.33 -8.58
CA VAL A 141 6.86 -5.91 -7.42
C VAL A 141 5.84 -4.90 -6.91
N LYS A 142 4.56 -5.14 -7.18
CA LYS A 142 3.45 -4.32 -6.68
C LYS A 142 3.02 -4.84 -5.32
N ARG A 143 3.22 -4.04 -4.28
CA ARG A 143 2.75 -4.29 -2.91
C ARG A 143 1.36 -3.69 -2.72
N ILE A 144 0.47 -4.49 -2.17
CA ILE A 144 -0.95 -4.17 -1.99
C ILE A 144 -1.30 -4.32 -0.51
N LEU A 145 -2.03 -3.37 0.03
CA LEU A 145 -2.55 -3.41 1.39
C LEU A 145 -3.71 -4.42 1.50
N PRO A 146 -3.89 -5.11 2.65
CA PRO A 146 -4.97 -6.07 2.88
C PRO A 146 -6.36 -5.56 2.52
N GLU A 147 -6.59 -4.27 2.75
CA GLU A 147 -7.87 -3.62 2.51
C GLU A 147 -8.21 -3.54 1.01
N CYS A 148 -7.22 -3.72 0.13
CA CYS A 148 -7.38 -3.76 -1.31
C CYS A 148 -7.30 -5.18 -1.90
N PHE A 149 -7.24 -6.25 -1.09
CA PHE A 149 -7.06 -7.62 -1.59
C PHE A 149 -8.17 -8.10 -2.52
N THR A 150 -9.43 -7.72 -2.24
CA THR A 150 -10.57 -8.07 -3.11
C THR A 150 -10.45 -7.48 -4.51
N PHE A 151 -9.86 -6.29 -4.63
CA PHE A 151 -9.53 -5.69 -5.93
C PHE A 151 -8.34 -6.39 -6.58
N ALA A 152 -7.34 -6.78 -5.78
CA ALA A 152 -6.17 -7.49 -6.25
C ALA A 152 -6.50 -8.89 -6.80
N ASP A 153 -7.44 -9.62 -6.21
CA ASP A 153 -7.86 -10.95 -6.72
C ASP A 153 -8.40 -10.83 -8.15
N ARG A 154 -9.29 -9.87 -8.39
CA ARG A 154 -9.78 -9.57 -9.74
C ARG A 154 -8.65 -9.16 -10.68
N GLU A 155 -7.74 -8.28 -10.22
CA GLU A 155 -6.59 -7.86 -11.04
C GLU A 155 -5.71 -9.06 -11.43
N VAL A 156 -5.44 -9.97 -10.50
CA VAL A 156 -4.61 -11.17 -10.72
C VAL A 156 -5.28 -12.15 -11.69
N ASP A 157 -6.57 -12.43 -11.52
CA ASP A 157 -7.29 -13.34 -12.40
C ASP A 157 -7.30 -12.82 -13.83
N LEU A 158 -7.59 -11.53 -14.01
CA LEU A 158 -7.57 -10.88 -15.32
C LEU A 158 -6.18 -10.91 -15.96
N LEU A 159 -5.13 -10.64 -15.18
CA LEU A 159 -3.75 -10.68 -15.67
C LEU A 159 -3.35 -12.10 -16.10
N ARG A 160 -3.71 -13.13 -15.32
CA ARG A 160 -3.43 -14.53 -15.66
C ARG A 160 -4.14 -14.99 -16.93
N GLU A 161 -5.35 -14.50 -17.19
CA GLU A 161 -6.11 -14.85 -18.39
C GLU A 161 -5.61 -14.14 -19.66
N SER A 162 -4.92 -13.01 -19.51
CA SER A 162 -4.55 -12.10 -20.62
C SER A 162 -3.04 -11.96 -20.86
N ASP A 163 -2.17 -12.54 -20.02
CA ASP A 163 -0.71 -12.41 -20.09
C ASP A 163 -0.06 -13.03 -21.35
N ALA A 164 -0.84 -13.78 -22.15
CA ALA A 164 -0.38 -14.36 -23.40
C ALA A 164 -0.22 -13.33 -24.53
N HIS A 165 -0.86 -12.16 -24.43
CA HIS A 165 -0.82 -11.14 -25.47
C HIS A 165 0.40 -10.21 -25.33
N PRO A 166 1.17 -9.95 -26.40
CA PRO A 166 2.44 -9.20 -26.33
C PRO A 166 2.29 -7.70 -25.96
N ASN A 167 1.07 -7.17 -25.91
CA ASN A 167 0.78 -5.81 -25.46
C ASN A 167 -0.06 -5.77 -24.18
N VAL A 168 -0.07 -6.86 -23.41
CA VAL A 168 -0.61 -6.92 -22.06
C VAL A 168 0.54 -7.29 -21.12
N ILE A 169 0.61 -6.64 -19.96
CA ILE A 169 1.72 -6.83 -19.02
C ILE A 169 1.74 -8.29 -18.54
N ARG A 170 2.93 -8.89 -18.55
CA ARG A 170 3.06 -10.29 -18.14
C ARG A 170 3.02 -10.43 -16.61
N TYR A 171 2.17 -11.33 -16.15
CA TYR A 171 2.11 -11.74 -14.75
C TYR A 171 3.10 -12.88 -14.47
N PHE A 172 3.80 -12.81 -13.34
CA PHE A 172 4.72 -13.87 -12.92
C PHE A 172 4.19 -14.67 -11.72
N CYS A 173 3.81 -13.99 -10.64
CA CYS A 173 3.28 -14.65 -9.45
C CYS A 173 2.57 -13.67 -8.51
N THR A 174 1.92 -14.26 -7.50
CA THR A 174 1.42 -13.56 -6.32
C THR A 174 1.93 -14.29 -5.10
N GLU A 175 2.48 -13.54 -4.15
CA GLU A 175 2.90 -14.02 -2.84
C GLU A 175 2.24 -13.14 -1.76
N GLU A 176 2.10 -13.65 -0.55
CA GLU A 176 1.45 -12.94 0.56
C GLU A 176 2.21 -13.21 1.86
N ASP A 177 2.34 -12.19 2.70
CA ASP A 177 2.79 -12.33 4.08
C ASP A 177 1.68 -11.90 5.05
N GLN A 178 2.01 -11.73 6.34
CA GLN A 178 1.01 -11.36 7.35
C GLN A 178 0.43 -9.95 7.17
N GLN A 179 1.10 -9.08 6.41
CA GLN A 179 0.77 -7.66 6.31
C GLN A 179 0.39 -7.21 4.91
N PHE A 180 0.89 -7.87 3.86
CA PHE A 180 0.75 -7.40 2.48
C PHE A 180 0.66 -8.56 1.48
N ARG A 181 0.07 -8.25 0.33
CA ARG A 181 0.13 -9.08 -0.87
C ARG A 181 1.05 -8.46 -1.89
N TYR A 182 1.79 -9.29 -2.60
CA TYR A 182 2.81 -8.92 -3.56
C TYR A 182 2.48 -9.55 -4.90
N ILE A 183 2.37 -8.74 -5.95
CA ILE A 183 2.23 -9.20 -7.33
C ILE A 183 3.54 -8.92 -8.04
N ALA A 184 4.18 -9.96 -8.58
CA ALA A 184 5.34 -9.81 -9.45
C ALA A 184 4.89 -9.77 -10.91
N LEU A 185 5.28 -8.70 -11.59
CA LEU A 185 4.99 -8.43 -13.00
C LEU A 185 6.30 -8.25 -13.78
N GLU A 186 6.20 -8.31 -15.10
CA GLU A 186 7.27 -7.87 -15.98
C GLU A 186 7.73 -6.45 -15.65
N LEU A 187 9.04 -6.25 -15.64
CA LEU A 187 9.64 -4.95 -15.41
C LEU A 187 9.75 -4.18 -16.73
N CYS A 188 9.00 -3.10 -16.86
CA CYS A 188 9.08 -2.19 -18.00
C CYS A 188 10.17 -1.13 -17.82
N GLU A 189 10.61 -0.55 -18.94
CA GLU A 189 11.60 0.53 -18.96
C GLU A 189 11.02 1.87 -18.50
N ALA A 190 9.79 2.18 -18.91
CA ALA A 190 9.10 3.42 -18.56
C ALA A 190 7.58 3.30 -18.70
N THR A 191 6.88 4.30 -18.17
CA THR A 191 5.45 4.54 -18.37
C THR A 191 5.18 5.32 -19.67
N LEU A 192 3.93 5.30 -20.14
CA LEU A 192 3.52 6.13 -21.28
C LEU A 192 3.66 7.63 -20.98
N GLN A 193 3.45 8.03 -19.72
CA GLN A 193 3.60 9.42 -19.30
C GLN A 193 5.04 9.88 -19.47
N GLU A 194 6.01 9.11 -18.96
CA GLU A 194 7.44 9.39 -19.16
C GLU A 194 7.81 9.42 -20.65
N TYR A 195 7.32 8.47 -21.45
CA TYR A 195 7.54 8.48 -22.90
C TYR A 195 7.07 9.78 -23.59
N VAL A 196 5.96 10.36 -23.14
CA VAL A 196 5.39 11.61 -23.71
C VAL A 196 6.06 12.85 -23.15
N GLU A 197 6.24 12.91 -21.83
CA GLU A 197 6.59 14.12 -21.09
C GLU A 197 8.09 14.29 -20.89
N ASP A 198 8.86 13.20 -20.82
CA ASP A 198 10.30 13.27 -20.63
C ASP A 198 11.02 13.47 -21.98
N PRO A 199 11.64 14.65 -22.22
CA PRO A 199 12.37 14.91 -23.44
C PRO A 199 13.67 14.10 -23.53
N THR A 200 14.20 13.63 -22.40
CA THR A 200 15.44 12.85 -22.31
C THR A 200 15.24 11.35 -22.51
N PHE A 201 13.99 10.87 -22.48
CA PHE A 201 13.68 9.46 -22.68
C PHE A 201 14.10 8.97 -24.07
N GLU A 202 14.94 7.94 -24.10
CA GLU A 202 15.37 7.29 -25.34
C GLU A 202 14.23 6.43 -25.90
N ARG A 203 13.59 6.93 -26.95
CA ARG A 203 12.42 6.26 -27.54
C ARG A 203 12.78 5.04 -28.39
N HIS A 204 14.07 4.79 -28.65
CA HIS A 204 14.56 3.68 -29.47
C HIS A 204 13.81 3.48 -30.81
N GLY A 205 13.38 4.58 -31.43
CA GLY A 205 12.63 4.55 -32.69
C GLY A 205 11.13 4.23 -32.56
N LEU A 206 10.60 4.07 -31.35
CA LEU A 206 9.16 4.01 -31.09
C LEU A 206 8.52 5.33 -31.50
N THR A 207 7.51 5.22 -32.37
CA THR A 207 6.70 6.36 -32.79
C THR A 207 5.41 6.40 -31.98
N PRO A 208 4.79 7.59 -31.77
CA PRO A 208 3.50 7.69 -31.08
C PRO A 208 2.42 6.80 -31.71
N VAL A 209 2.41 6.68 -33.04
CA VAL A 209 1.45 5.83 -33.75
C VAL A 209 1.67 4.34 -33.45
N THR A 210 2.92 3.89 -33.38
CA THR A 210 3.26 2.52 -33.00
C THR A 210 2.80 2.21 -31.58
N VAL A 211 3.08 3.12 -30.63
CA VAL A 211 2.67 2.98 -29.23
C VAL A 211 1.15 2.90 -29.11
N LEU A 212 0.41 3.78 -29.79
CA LEU A 212 -1.05 3.74 -29.82
C LEU A 212 -1.60 2.44 -30.43
N ASN A 213 -1.03 1.97 -31.54
CA ASN A 213 -1.44 0.72 -32.18
C ASN A 213 -1.24 -0.48 -31.24
N GLN A 214 -0.10 -0.55 -30.55
CA GLN A 214 0.19 -1.60 -29.58
C GLN A 214 -0.77 -1.56 -28.38
N ALA A 215 -1.01 -0.36 -27.82
CA ALA A 215 -1.97 -0.19 -26.73
C ALA A 215 -3.39 -0.61 -27.13
N MET A 216 -3.84 -0.22 -28.33
CA MET A 216 -5.14 -0.62 -28.86
C MET A 216 -5.23 -2.12 -29.13
N SER A 217 -4.14 -2.76 -29.57
CA SER A 217 -4.10 -4.22 -29.74
C SER A 217 -4.27 -4.95 -28.42
N GLY A 218 -3.57 -4.51 -27.37
CA GLY A 218 -3.74 -5.04 -26.01
C GLY A 218 -5.17 -4.86 -25.50
N LEU A 219 -5.74 -3.65 -25.66
CA LEU A 219 -7.11 -3.36 -25.25
C LEU A 219 -8.14 -4.21 -26.02
N ALA A 220 -7.96 -4.41 -27.33
CA ALA A 220 -8.83 -5.25 -28.13
C ALA A 220 -8.79 -6.71 -27.67
N HIS A 221 -7.61 -7.22 -27.29
CA HIS A 221 -7.47 -8.53 -26.69
C HIS A 221 -8.23 -8.64 -25.36
N LEU A 222 -8.09 -7.67 -24.46
CA LEU A 222 -8.83 -7.66 -23.19
C LEU A 222 -10.35 -7.67 -23.41
N HIS A 223 -10.85 -6.85 -24.35
CA HIS A 223 -12.26 -6.86 -24.71
C HIS A 223 -12.73 -8.21 -25.28
N SER A 224 -11.89 -8.92 -26.04
CA SER A 224 -12.22 -10.24 -26.58
C SER A 224 -12.45 -11.31 -25.49
N LEU A 225 -11.86 -11.12 -24.30
CA LEU A 225 -12.02 -11.97 -23.13
C LEU A 225 -13.24 -11.57 -22.27
N ASN A 226 -14.07 -10.62 -22.73
CA ASN A 226 -15.16 -9.98 -21.98
C ASN A 226 -14.70 -9.25 -20.69
N ILE A 227 -13.42 -8.92 -20.61
CA ILE A 227 -12.84 -8.18 -19.50
C ILE A 227 -13.26 -6.71 -19.67
N GLY A 228 -14.09 -6.21 -18.75
CA GLY A 228 -14.63 -4.84 -18.80
C GLY A 228 -16.17 -4.73 -18.84
N LYS A 229 -16.92 -5.85 -18.85
CA LYS A 229 -18.32 -5.80 -18.41
C LYS A 229 -18.33 -5.60 -16.90
N ILE A 230 -18.61 -4.37 -16.47
CA ILE A 230 -19.15 -4.12 -15.14
C ILE A 230 -20.41 -4.98 -15.06
N ASP A 231 -20.38 -6.07 -14.30
CA ASP A 231 -21.59 -6.82 -13.95
C ASP A 231 -22.62 -5.80 -13.46
N ARG A 232 -23.72 -5.68 -14.22
CA ARG A 232 -24.87 -4.85 -13.87
C ARG A 232 -25.73 -5.56 -12.84
#